data_AF-A0A955G0W7-F1
#
_entry.id   AF-A0A955G0W7-F1
#
_cell.length_a   1.000
_cell.length_b   1.000
_cell.length_c   1.000
_cell.angle_alpha   90.00
_cell.angle_beta   90.00
_cell.angle_gamma   90.00
#
_symmetry.space_group_name_H-M   'P 1'
#
loop_
_entity.id
_entity.type
_entity.pdbx_description
1 polymer ?
#
loop_
_entity_poly.entity_id
_entity_poly.type
_entity_poly.pdbx_seq_one_letter_code
_entity_poly.pdbx_strand_id
1 'polypeptide(L)' 'MAKKKKKRNKVYSGQDAAVPSEPIVHRYTAVDRGRLGQWWFEKKKIIKYSTITVLVIIFISWLIIELIRMVS' A
#
# COMPACT_ATOMS: atom_id res chain seq x y z
N MET A 1 -49.90 8.29 -28.07
CA MET A 1 -49.13 9.18 -27.17
C MET A 1 -48.16 8.34 -26.34
N ALA A 2 -46.85 8.49 -26.54
CA ALA A 2 -45.85 7.68 -25.82
C ALA A 2 -45.75 8.11 -24.35
N LYS A 3 -45.91 7.16 -23.42
CA LYS A 3 -45.78 7.41 -21.96
C LYS A 3 -44.36 7.89 -21.63
N LYS A 4 -44.23 9.16 -21.23
CA LYS A 4 -42.97 9.70 -20.70
C LYS A 4 -42.66 9.06 -19.34
N LYS A 5 -41.48 8.44 -19.20
CA LYS A 5 -41.02 7.87 -17.93
C LYS A 5 -40.86 9.00 -16.90
N LYS A 6 -41.42 8.81 -15.70
CA LYS A 6 -41.32 9.77 -14.59
C LYS A 6 -39.86 9.92 -14.17
N LYS A 7 -39.34 11.16 -14.16
CA LYS A 7 -38.00 11.48 -13.64
C LYS A 7 -37.91 11.02 -12.17
N ARG A 8 -36.91 10.22 -11.84
CA ARG A 8 -36.62 9.80 -10.45
C ARG A 8 -35.82 10.93 -9.78
N ASN A 9 -36.52 11.99 -9.39
CA ASN A 9 -35.96 13.14 -8.67
C ASN A 9 -36.37 13.13 -7.19
N LYS A 10 -36.68 11.95 -6.63
CA LYS A 10 -36.96 11.85 -5.19
C LYS A 10 -35.67 12.14 -4.44
N VAL A 11 -35.70 13.18 -3.62
CA VAL A 11 -34.66 13.48 -2.63
C VAL A 11 -34.50 12.25 -1.74
N TYR A 12 -33.25 11.77 -1.57
CA TYR A 12 -32.95 10.62 -0.73
C TYR A 12 -33.28 10.99 0.72
N SER A 13 -34.20 10.24 1.33
CA SER A 13 -34.74 10.49 2.67
C SER A 13 -34.58 9.20 3.47
N GLY A 14 -33.37 8.95 3.94
CA GLY A 14 -33.02 7.86 4.85
C GLY A 14 -32.21 8.39 6.02
N GLN A 15 -31.96 7.60 7.06
CA GLN A 15 -31.10 8.00 8.20
C GLN A 15 -29.71 8.47 7.73
N ASP A 16 -29.20 7.89 6.65
CA ASP A 16 -27.92 8.29 6.03
C ASP A 16 -27.97 9.63 5.28
N ALA A 17 -29.16 10.18 5.03
CA ALA A 17 -29.33 11.48 4.35
C ALA A 17 -29.11 12.69 5.28
N ALA A 18 -29.14 12.47 6.60
CA ALA A 18 -28.85 13.50 7.60
C ALA A 18 -27.34 13.66 7.85
N VAL A 19 -26.53 12.70 7.39
CA VAL A 19 -25.08 12.83 7.36
C VAL A 19 -24.73 13.64 6.12
N PRO A 20 -23.97 14.75 6.23
CA PRO A 20 -23.42 15.43 5.07
C PRO A 20 -22.50 14.45 4.34
N SER A 21 -23.04 13.72 3.36
CA SER A 21 -22.27 12.83 2.51
C SER A 21 -21.57 13.69 1.46
N GLU A 22 -20.74 14.62 1.90
CA GLU A 22 -19.80 15.28 0.99
C GLU A 22 -18.92 14.17 0.44
N PRO A 23 -18.97 13.92 -0.88
CA PRO A 23 -18.14 12.89 -1.47
C PRO A 23 -16.69 13.29 -1.23
N ILE A 24 -15.93 12.45 -0.55
CA ILE A 24 -14.50 12.66 -0.39
C ILE A 24 -13.88 12.42 -1.78
N VAL A 25 -13.66 13.52 -2.52
CA VAL A 25 -13.04 13.46 -3.85
C VAL A 25 -11.55 13.21 -3.67
N HIS A 26 -11.14 11.95 -3.77
CA HIS A 26 -9.73 11.60 -3.83
C HIS A 26 -9.15 11.94 -5.21
N ARG A 27 -8.34 13.00 -5.27
CA ARG A 27 -7.57 13.34 -6.48
C ARG A 27 -6.24 12.60 -6.45
N TYR A 28 -6.06 11.67 -7.37
CA TYR A 28 -4.79 10.97 -7.54
C TYR A 28 -4.00 11.65 -8.66
N THR A 29 -2.81 12.15 -8.36
CA THR A 29 -1.85 12.61 -9.36
C THR A 29 -0.74 11.57 -9.51
N ALA A 30 -0.37 11.28 -10.76
CA ALA A 30 0.83 10.48 -11.00
C ALA A 30 2.03 11.33 -10.58
N VAL A 31 2.83 10.81 -9.64
CA VAL A 31 4.09 11.46 -9.28
C VAL A 31 5.05 11.24 -10.45
N ASP A 32 5.49 12.32 -11.08
CA ASP A 32 6.57 12.25 -12.07
C ASP A 32 7.86 11.86 -11.35
N ARG A 33 8.32 10.63 -11.61
CA ARG A 33 9.56 10.09 -11.04
C ARG A 33 10.47 9.74 -12.20
N GLY A 34 11.68 10.32 -12.20
CA GLY A 34 12.75 9.87 -13.09
C GLY A 34 13.09 8.38 -12.88
N ARG A 35 13.81 7.79 -13.84
CA ARG A 35 14.12 6.35 -13.88
C ARG A 35 14.66 5.80 -12.56
N LEU A 36 15.57 6.53 -11.90
CA LEU A 36 16.15 6.13 -10.62
C LEU A 36 15.13 6.12 -9.46
N GLY A 37 14.29 7.15 -9.39
CA GLY A 37 13.26 7.27 -8.34
C GLY A 37 12.15 6.25 -8.51
N GLN A 38 11.80 5.92 -9.76
CA GLN A 38 10.87 4.84 -10.06
C GLN A 38 11.45 3.48 -9.69
N TRP A 39 12.69 3.19 -10.08
CA TRP A 39 13.38 1.96 -9.72
C TRP A 39 13.45 1.74 -8.21
N TRP A 40 13.81 2.78 -7.44
CA TRP A 40 13.83 2.69 -5.99
C TRP A 40 12.43 2.45 -5.41
N PHE A 41 11.41 3.15 -5.91
CA PHE A 41 10.04 2.98 -5.43
C PHE A 41 9.51 1.56 -5.63
N GLU A 42 9.84 0.95 -6.76
CA GLU A 42 9.46 -0.43 -7.09
C GLU A 42 10.26 -1.43 -6.25
N LYS A 43 11.57 -1.24 -6.13
CA LYS A 43 12.47 -2.18 -5.47
C LYS A 43 12.54 -2.02 -3.95
N LYS A 44 12.09 -0.92 -3.34
CA LYS A 44 12.19 -0.67 -1.88
C LYS A 44 11.65 -1.81 -1.02
N LYS A 45 10.56 -2.46 -1.44
CA LYS A 45 9.98 -3.60 -0.71
C LYS A 45 10.89 -4.82 -0.81
N ILE A 46 11.38 -5.11 -2.01
CA ILE A 46 12.30 -6.22 -2.28
C ILE A 46 13.60 -6.01 -1.50
N ILE A 47 14.18 -4.81 -1.57
CA ILE A 47 15.41 -4.44 -0.87
C ILE A 47 15.22 -4.61 0.65
N LYS A 48 14.09 -4.15 1.20
CA LYS A 48 13.80 -4.30 2.63
C LYS A 48 13.83 -5.77 3.06
N TYR A 49 13.17 -6.66 2.31
CA TYR A 49 13.17 -8.08 2.65
C TYR A 49 14.53 -8.72 2.41
N SER A 50 15.22 -8.42 1.30
CA SER A 50 16.55 -9.00 1.03
C SER A 50 17.57 -8.60 2.08
N THR A 51 17.55 -7.35 2.56
CA THR A 51 18.46 -6.89 3.61
C THR A 51 18.22 -7.65 4.92
N ILE A 52 16.96 -7.87 5.30
CA ILE A 52 16.64 -8.66 6.50
C ILE A 52 17.14 -10.09 6.35
N THR A 53 16.90 -10.73 5.19
CA THR A 53 17.37 -12.09 4.94
C THR A 53 18.89 -12.21 5.06
N VAL A 54 19.63 -11.28 4.47
CA VAL A 54 21.10 -11.26 4.54
C VAL A 54 21.58 -11.08 5.97
N LEU A 55 20.97 -10.17 6.75
CA LEU A 55 21.32 -9.97 8.16
C LEU A 55 21.11 -11.24 8.99
N VAL A 56 20.01 -11.95 8.78
CA VAL A 56 19.72 -13.21 9.48
C VAL A 56 20.77 -14.27 9.15
N ILE A 57 21.15 -14.41 7.88
CA ILE A 57 22.18 -15.38 7.46
C ILE A 57 23.52 -15.05 8.12
N ILE A 58 23.94 -13.78 8.10
CA ILE A 58 25.18 -13.33 8.74
C ILE A 58 25.15 -13.63 10.24
N PHE A 59 24.04 -13.33 10.91
CA PHE A 59 23.88 -13.57 12.33
C PHE A 59 23.98 -15.06 12.68
N ILE A 60 23.33 -15.94 11.91
CA ILE A 60 23.43 -17.39 12.08
C ILE A 60 24.87 -17.87 11.89
N SER A 61 25.54 -17.45 10.81
CA SER A 61 26.94 -17.80 10.57
C SER A 61 27.85 -17.35 11.71
N TRP A 62 27.63 -16.16 12.25
CA TRP A 62 28.39 -15.65 13.39
C TRP A 62 28.18 -16.49 14.66
N LEU A 63 26.94 -16.89 14.96
CA LEU A 63 26.63 -17.78 16.08
C LEU A 63 27.32 -19.14 15.94
N ILE A 64 27.37 -19.70 14.72
CA ILE A 64 28.05 -20.97 14.45
C ILE A 64 29.56 -20.85 14.71
N ILE A 65 30.18 -19.76 14.24
CA ILE A 65 31.61 -19.51 14.45
C ILE A 65 31.92 -19.39 15.95
N GLU A 66 31.11 -18.66 16.70
CA GLU A 66 31.31 -18.49 18.14
C GLU A 66 31.11 -19.83 18.90
N LEU A 67 30.15 -20.65 18.48
CA LEU A 67 29.93 -21.98 19.06
C LEU A 67 31.16 -22.88 18.83
N ILE A 68 31.70 -22.91 17.61
CA ILE A 68 32.93 -23.66 17.29
C ILE A 68 34.08 -23.18 18.18
N ARG A 69 34.26 -21.87 18.31
CA ARG A 69 35.30 -21.27 19.16
C ARG A 69 35.13 -21.58 20.65
N MET A 70 33.91 -21.76 21.14
CA MET A 70 33.69 -22.16 22.53
C MET A 70 33.97 -23.64 22.79
N VAL A 71 33.83 -24.49 21.78
CA VAL A 71 34.00 -25.94 21.90
C VAL A 71 35.43 -26.39 21.62
N SER A 72 36.16 -25.72 20.71
CA SER A 72 37.58 -26.00 20.41
C SER A 72 38.53 -25.28 21.35
#